data_AF-A0A954W9G0-F1
#
_entry.id   AF-A0A954W9G0-F1
#
_cell.length_a   1.000
_cell.length_b   1.000
_cell.length_c   1.000
_cell.angle_alpha   90.00
_cell.angle_beta   90.00
_cell.angle_gamma   90.00
#
_symmetry.space_group_name_H-M   'P 1'
#
loop_
_entity.id
_entity.type
_entity.pdbx_description
1 polymer ?
#
loop_
_entity_poly.entity_id
_entity_poly.type
_entity_poly.pdbx_seq_one_letter_code
_entity_poly.pdbx_strand_id
1 'polypeptide(L)'
;DVAIAELAVPPRVTSGDKATLRTVVSSRGFAGQRVVLAVHAAGRESAPPLATLPITLTDGRQPCELVVDVDADIGAMTLSLPVLPGEATRENNTVPFRLAQRDRRLKVLYMEGTQGAEYRWLRDALQEDTDIRCVSMTVNDQYASRPTLQRVEDPYRGFPATRDELFEFDVVICSDISQQAFTQEQIAWTVDLVANRGGGFVMVGGHTSFGSGGWDRTAWEQLIPFDMSGQRQYVGDTFHVVIPADAESHPIWQLLDDPAQNRQALDRMPAFLGTNLIARVKPAATLLGETDHSLPQIGDVMPVFAAQPFGRGRTFAMSTDTTVYWGRDFESQWGEGDNRYFRKFWRNVVRWSRWPFPSADFFFNDT
;
A
#
# COMPACT_ATOMS: atom_id res chain seq x y z
N ASP A 1 -2.89 46.30 22.30
CA ASP A 1 -3.63 45.05 22.08
C ASP A 1 -2.79 44.13 21.24
N VAL A 2 -2.82 42.83 21.50
CA VAL A 2 -2.10 41.81 20.73
C VAL A 2 -3.12 40.74 20.33
N ALA A 3 -3.05 40.24 19.10
CA ALA A 3 -4.05 39.32 18.57
C ALA A 3 -3.45 38.39 17.51
N ILE A 4 -4.00 37.19 17.40
CA ILE A 4 -3.87 36.34 16.22
C ILE A 4 -4.98 36.75 15.25
N ALA A 5 -4.61 37.45 14.18
CA ALA A 5 -5.57 38.00 13.22
C ALA A 5 -5.99 36.97 12.16
N GLU A 6 -5.05 36.12 11.72
CA GLU A 6 -5.29 35.10 10.70
C GLU A 6 -4.48 33.84 11.02
N LEU A 7 -5.03 32.68 10.65
CA LEU A 7 -4.34 31.39 10.71
C LEU A 7 -4.72 30.58 9.46
N ALA A 8 -3.70 30.18 8.71
CA ALA A 8 -3.81 29.25 7.60
C ALA A 8 -3.02 27.98 7.94
N VAL A 9 -3.71 26.84 7.83
CA VAL A 9 -3.15 25.52 8.14
C VAL A 9 -3.24 24.60 6.91
N PRO A 10 -2.34 23.63 6.75
CA PRO A 10 -2.47 22.64 5.69
C PRO A 10 -3.76 21.82 5.87
N PRO A 11 -4.52 21.55 4.79
CA PRO A 11 -5.80 20.84 4.89
C PRO A 11 -5.62 19.36 5.26
N ARG A 12 -4.48 18.76 4.95
CA ARG A 12 -4.09 17.39 5.31
C ARG A 12 -2.60 17.33 5.59
N VAL A 13 -2.21 16.55 6.58
CA VAL A 13 -0.82 16.37 7.00
C VAL A 13 -0.52 14.89 7.18
N THR A 14 0.70 14.46 6.88
CA THR A 14 1.15 13.09 7.09
C THR A 14 1.69 12.94 8.51
N SER A 15 1.38 11.83 9.19
CA SER A 15 2.04 11.52 10.47
C SER A 15 3.55 11.27 10.24
N GLY A 16 4.38 11.82 11.11
CA GLY A 16 5.84 11.91 11.02
C GLY A 16 6.36 13.10 10.20
N ASP A 17 5.50 13.86 9.50
CA ASP A 17 5.91 15.05 8.75
C ASP A 17 5.80 16.32 9.61
N LYS A 18 6.45 17.37 9.12
CA LYS A 18 6.36 18.74 9.65
C LYS A 18 5.23 19.50 8.95
N ALA A 19 4.33 20.11 9.72
CA ALA A 19 3.29 20.99 9.22
C ALA A 19 3.65 22.47 9.43
N THR A 20 3.66 23.24 8.35
CA THR A 20 3.87 24.70 8.41
C THR A 20 2.55 25.42 8.64
N LEU A 21 2.43 26.10 9.78
CA LEU A 21 1.32 27.00 10.10
C LEU A 21 1.72 28.42 9.73
N ARG A 22 0.89 29.09 8.93
CA ARG A 22 1.07 30.49 8.56
C ARG A 22 0.07 31.33 9.33
N THR A 23 0.55 32.26 10.13
CA THR A 23 -0.31 33.13 10.93
C THR A 23 0.07 34.58 10.76
N VAL A 24 -0.89 35.48 11.02
CA VAL A 24 -0.64 36.92 11.12
C VAL A 24 -0.92 37.35 12.55
N VAL A 25 0.13 37.79 13.25
CA VAL A 25 0.00 38.43 14.55
C VAL A 25 -0.23 39.93 14.34
N SER A 26 -1.16 40.52 15.07
CA SER A 26 -1.42 41.95 15.06
C SER A 26 -1.11 42.52 16.45
N SER A 27 -0.38 43.62 16.53
CA SER A 27 -0.07 44.29 17.81
C SER A 27 -0.26 45.81 17.71
N ARG A 28 -0.60 46.45 18.83
CA ARG A 28 -0.72 47.92 18.92
C ARG A 28 -0.29 48.41 20.30
N GLY A 29 0.80 49.19 20.35
CA GLY A 29 1.37 49.73 21.58
C GLY A 29 2.29 48.74 22.31
N PHE A 30 2.71 47.68 21.64
CA PHE A 30 3.53 46.60 22.21
C PHE A 30 4.81 46.35 21.40
N ALA A 31 5.16 47.24 20.46
CA ALA A 31 6.39 47.17 19.68
C ALA A 31 7.64 46.98 20.58
N GLY A 32 8.54 46.10 20.14
CA GLY A 32 9.78 45.75 20.82
C GLY A 32 9.64 44.69 21.92
N GLN A 33 8.42 44.32 22.33
CA GLN A 33 8.24 43.23 23.28
C GLN A 33 8.49 41.87 22.63
N ARG A 34 9.17 40.99 23.38
CA ARG A 34 9.41 39.60 22.97
C ARG A 34 8.33 38.70 23.54
N VAL A 35 7.68 37.93 22.67
CA VAL A 35 6.67 36.94 23.03
C VAL A 35 6.95 35.62 22.34
N VAL A 36 6.34 34.54 22.83
CA VAL A 36 6.44 33.21 22.23
C VAL A 36 5.07 32.81 21.72
N LEU A 37 4.97 32.60 20.41
CA LEU A 37 3.82 31.96 19.79
C LEU A 37 3.95 30.45 20.01
N ALA A 38 2.91 29.79 20.50
CA ALA A 38 2.97 28.38 20.87
C ALA A 38 1.77 27.58 20.36
N VAL A 39 2.00 26.30 20.03
CA VAL A 39 0.94 25.34 19.68
C VAL A 39 0.82 24.30 20.77
N HIS A 40 -0.41 24.06 21.21
CA HIS A 40 -0.76 23.03 22.18
C HIS A 40 -1.83 22.10 21.63
N ALA A 41 -1.88 20.87 22.13
CA ALA A 41 -3.08 20.03 21.96
C ALA A 41 -4.27 20.71 22.68
N ALA A 42 -5.45 20.67 22.06
CA ALA A 42 -6.63 21.33 22.62
C ALA A 42 -6.95 20.80 24.03
N GLY A 43 -7.14 21.71 24.99
CA GLY A 43 -7.40 21.37 26.40
C GLY A 43 -6.17 20.91 27.19
N ARG A 44 -4.97 21.00 26.61
CA ARG A 44 -3.68 20.72 27.26
C ARG A 44 -2.73 21.93 27.22
N GLU A 45 -3.27 23.13 27.38
CA GLU A 45 -2.49 24.39 27.34
C GLU A 45 -1.47 24.53 28.49
N SER A 46 -1.56 23.68 29.52
CA SER A 46 -0.56 23.61 30.61
C SER A 46 0.56 22.59 30.36
N ALA A 47 0.46 21.77 29.30
CA ALA A 47 1.50 20.83 28.91
C ALA A 47 2.61 21.54 28.10
N PRO A 48 3.79 20.93 27.93
CA PRO A 48 4.80 21.47 27.02
C PRO A 48 4.23 21.71 25.61
N PRO A 49 4.53 22.86 24.98
CA PRO A 49 4.04 23.17 23.65
C PRO A 49 4.62 22.20 22.61
N LEU A 50 3.79 21.81 21.64
CA LEU A 50 4.17 20.98 20.49
C LEU A 50 5.11 21.72 19.53
N ALA A 51 4.98 23.05 19.49
CA ALA A 51 5.86 23.92 18.72
C ALA A 51 5.88 25.33 19.34
N THR A 52 7.01 26.01 19.21
CA THR A 52 7.17 27.40 19.66
C THR A 52 7.90 28.26 18.63
N LEU A 53 7.54 29.54 18.56
CA LEU A 53 8.21 30.54 17.77
C LEU A 53 8.36 31.84 18.59
N PRO A 54 9.59 32.17 19.04
CA PRO A 54 9.88 33.47 19.62
C PRO A 54 9.76 34.57 18.57
N ILE A 55 8.97 35.60 18.84
CA ILE A 55 8.78 36.77 17.96
C ILE A 55 8.99 38.06 18.74
N THR A 56 9.49 39.10 18.06
CA THR A 56 9.52 40.47 18.57
C THR A 56 8.40 41.24 17.90
N LEU A 57 7.49 41.82 18.68
CA LEU A 57 6.33 42.55 18.15
C LEU A 57 6.78 43.85 17.44
N THR A 58 6.23 44.14 16.26
CA THR A 58 6.62 45.32 15.46
C THR A 58 5.59 46.46 15.45
N ASP A 59 4.48 46.31 16.18
CA ASP A 59 3.22 47.05 15.95
C ASP A 59 2.67 46.85 14.51
N GLY A 60 1.35 46.90 14.36
CA GLY A 60 0.67 46.53 13.13
C GLY A 60 0.61 45.01 12.92
N ARG A 61 0.49 44.59 11.66
CA ARG A 61 0.35 43.19 11.25
C ARG A 61 1.71 42.61 10.86
N GLN A 62 2.08 41.50 11.48
CA GLN A 62 3.33 40.77 11.22
C GLN A 62 3.02 39.31 10.84
N PRO A 63 3.44 38.84 9.66
CA PRO A 63 3.32 37.43 9.31
C PRO A 63 4.34 36.60 10.10
N CYS A 64 3.95 35.40 10.51
CA CYS A 64 4.78 34.45 11.23
C CYS A 64 4.56 33.04 10.66
N GLU A 65 5.63 32.26 10.56
CA GLU A 65 5.58 30.85 10.18
C GLU A 65 6.11 29.99 11.32
N LEU A 66 5.31 29.03 11.76
CA LEU A 66 5.65 28.06 12.79
C LEU A 66 5.56 26.66 12.19
N VAL A 67 6.52 25.80 12.53
CA VAL A 67 6.53 24.40 12.11
C VAL A 67 6.16 23.53 13.31
N VAL A 68 5.15 22.67 13.16
CA VAL A 68 4.75 21.68 14.17
C VAL A 68 5.02 20.27 13.66
N ASP A 69 5.63 19.43 14.51
CA ASP A 69 5.81 18.01 14.22
C ASP A 69 4.47 17.28 14.38
N VAL A 70 4.08 16.51 13.36
CA VAL A 70 2.78 15.83 13.33
C VAL A 70 2.93 14.37 13.74
N ASP A 71 2.64 14.02 14.99
CA ASP A 71 2.60 12.62 15.45
C ASP A 71 1.25 11.92 15.18
N ALA A 72 1.22 10.60 15.37
CA ALA A 72 0.07 9.73 15.05
C ALA A 72 -1.21 10.01 15.85
N ASP A 73 -1.12 10.71 16.98
CA ASP A 73 -2.24 10.99 17.91
C ASP A 73 -2.84 12.39 17.75
N ILE A 74 -2.53 13.08 16.64
CA ILE A 74 -2.77 14.51 16.56
C ILE A 74 -4.16 14.86 15.99
N GLY A 75 -4.95 15.54 16.82
CA GLY A 75 -6.32 15.99 16.55
C GLY A 75 -6.52 17.52 16.64
N ALA A 76 -7.47 17.96 17.47
CA ALA A 76 -7.74 19.39 17.68
C ALA A 76 -6.59 20.07 18.44
N MET A 77 -6.24 21.29 18.04
CA MET A 77 -5.12 22.07 18.55
C MET A 77 -5.52 23.52 18.85
N THR A 78 -4.64 24.20 19.56
CA THR A 78 -4.75 25.61 19.90
C THR A 78 -3.44 26.33 19.59
N LEU A 79 -3.50 27.39 18.78
CA LEU A 79 -2.41 28.36 18.62
C LEU A 79 -2.62 29.49 19.62
N SER A 80 -1.60 29.84 20.41
CA SER A 80 -1.73 30.87 21.44
C SER A 80 -0.54 31.83 21.54
N LEU A 81 -0.82 33.04 22.00
CA LEU A 81 0.13 34.05 22.46
C LEU A 81 -0.07 34.27 23.97
N PRO A 82 0.99 34.62 24.71
CA PRO A 82 0.84 35.05 26.10
C PRO A 82 0.02 36.33 26.18
N VAL A 83 -0.77 36.48 27.24
CA VAL A 83 -1.49 37.73 27.54
C VAL A 83 -0.52 38.71 28.20
N LEU A 84 -0.32 39.87 27.59
CA LEU A 84 0.55 40.92 28.12
C LEU A 84 -0.22 41.89 29.03
N PRO A 85 0.44 42.47 30.05
CA PRO A 85 -0.15 43.50 30.88
C PRO A 85 -0.61 44.71 30.04
N GLY A 86 -1.88 45.12 30.21
CA GLY A 86 -2.45 46.26 29.49
C GLY A 86 -3.09 45.92 28.13
N GLU A 87 -3.20 44.65 27.78
CA GLU A 87 -4.04 44.22 26.66
C GLU A 87 -5.53 44.48 26.93
N ALA A 88 -6.28 44.82 25.87
CA ALA A 88 -7.70 45.18 25.98
C ALA A 88 -8.61 43.96 25.82
N THR A 89 -8.15 42.95 25.09
CA THR A 89 -8.87 41.70 24.82
C THR A 89 -7.89 40.54 24.99
N ARG A 90 -8.34 39.42 25.55
CA ARG A 90 -7.47 38.26 25.82
C ARG A 90 -7.82 37.07 24.93
N GLU A 91 -9.09 37.02 24.52
CA GLU A 91 -9.68 35.94 23.73
C GLU A 91 -9.09 35.89 22.32
N ASN A 92 -8.61 37.03 21.80
CA ASN A 92 -7.95 37.15 20.50
C ASN A 92 -6.49 36.66 20.50
N ASN A 93 -5.95 36.26 21.64
CA ASN A 93 -4.62 35.66 21.74
C ASN A 93 -4.64 34.16 21.45
N THR A 94 -5.81 33.55 21.24
CA THR A 94 -5.98 32.11 21.12
C THR A 94 -6.86 31.74 19.93
N VAL A 95 -6.41 30.83 19.07
CA VAL A 95 -7.16 30.34 17.90
C VAL A 95 -7.14 28.80 17.87
N PRO A 96 -8.30 28.13 18.00
CA PRO A 96 -8.39 26.69 17.82
C PRO A 96 -8.31 26.32 16.33
N PHE A 97 -7.66 25.21 16.02
CA PHE A 97 -7.60 24.65 14.67
C PHE A 97 -7.52 23.11 14.72
N ARG A 98 -7.64 22.46 13.56
CA ARG A 98 -7.48 21.00 13.44
C ARG A 98 -6.60 20.69 12.25
N LEU A 99 -5.68 19.77 12.42
CA LEU A 99 -4.96 19.14 11.33
C LEU A 99 -5.63 17.80 11.03
N ALA A 100 -6.08 17.59 9.79
CA ALA A 100 -6.60 16.28 9.39
C ALA A 100 -5.43 15.37 9.01
N GLN A 101 -5.28 14.26 9.71
CA GLN A 101 -4.28 13.25 9.36
C GLN A 101 -4.66 12.62 8.02
N ARG A 102 -3.70 12.57 7.10
CA ARG A 102 -3.79 11.73 5.92
C ARG A 102 -3.57 10.29 6.37
N ASP A 103 -4.53 9.41 6.07
CA ASP A 103 -4.38 7.96 6.25
C ASP A 103 -3.12 7.54 5.49
N ARG A 104 -2.06 7.20 6.25
CA ARG A 104 -0.75 6.81 5.70
C ARG A 104 -0.73 5.33 5.32
N ARG A 105 -1.85 4.63 5.53
CA ARG A 105 -1.97 3.22 5.19
C ARG A 105 -1.88 3.02 3.70
N LEU A 106 -1.06 2.06 3.29
CA LEU A 106 -1.08 1.52 1.94
C LEU A 106 -2.48 0.96 1.67
N LYS A 107 -3.18 1.56 0.72
CA LYS A 107 -4.52 1.10 0.34
C LYS A 107 -4.41 0.04 -0.75
N VAL A 108 -4.75 -1.20 -0.42
CA VAL A 108 -4.69 -2.33 -1.34
C VAL A 108 -6.10 -2.67 -1.80
N LEU A 109 -6.31 -2.71 -3.11
CA LEU A 109 -7.52 -3.30 -3.71
C LEU A 109 -7.21 -4.75 -4.06
N TYR A 110 -7.70 -5.70 -3.28
CA TYR A 110 -7.52 -7.12 -3.53
C TYR A 110 -8.81 -7.74 -4.07
N MET A 111 -8.72 -8.35 -5.24
CA MET A 111 -9.83 -9.04 -5.88
C MET A 111 -9.50 -10.53 -5.99
N GLU A 112 -10.41 -11.37 -5.53
CA GLU A 112 -10.31 -12.82 -5.54
C GLU A 112 -11.50 -13.42 -6.28
N GLY A 113 -11.24 -14.23 -7.30
CA GLY A 113 -12.30 -14.88 -8.05
C GLY A 113 -12.64 -16.29 -7.56
N THR A 114 -11.76 -16.92 -6.78
CA THR A 114 -11.99 -18.25 -6.22
C THR A 114 -13.25 -18.27 -5.34
N GLN A 115 -14.14 -19.22 -5.60
CA GLN A 115 -15.38 -19.35 -4.85
C GLN A 115 -15.13 -19.60 -3.36
N GLY A 116 -16.04 -19.07 -2.54
CA GLY A 116 -15.98 -19.23 -1.09
C GLY A 116 -15.30 -18.06 -0.40
N ALA A 117 -14.65 -18.34 0.72
CA ALA A 117 -14.05 -17.32 1.58
C ALA A 117 -12.52 -17.29 1.48
N GLU A 118 -11.96 -17.73 0.35
CA GLU A 118 -10.52 -17.89 0.12
C GLU A 118 -9.75 -16.57 0.23
N TYR A 119 -10.40 -15.46 -0.14
CA TYR A 119 -9.85 -14.11 0.02
C TYR A 119 -9.40 -13.78 1.45
N ARG A 120 -9.90 -14.51 2.47
CA ARG A 120 -9.61 -14.21 3.88
C ARG A 120 -8.14 -14.39 4.22
N TRP A 121 -7.47 -15.41 3.69
CA TRP A 121 -6.07 -15.69 4.07
C TRP A 121 -5.15 -14.53 3.71
N LEU A 122 -5.20 -14.10 2.45
CA LEU A 122 -4.39 -12.97 1.96
C LEU A 122 -4.87 -11.63 2.55
N ARG A 123 -6.18 -11.42 2.69
CA ARG A 123 -6.70 -10.21 3.36
C ARG A 123 -6.18 -10.12 4.80
N ASP A 124 -6.25 -11.19 5.57
CA ASP A 124 -5.86 -11.20 6.97
C ASP A 124 -4.33 -11.09 7.10
N ALA A 125 -3.56 -11.70 6.20
CA ALA A 125 -2.12 -11.49 6.07
C ALA A 125 -1.73 -10.01 5.89
N LEU A 126 -2.47 -9.29 5.05
CA LEU A 126 -2.23 -7.87 4.81
C LEU A 126 -2.69 -7.01 5.98
N GLN A 127 -3.85 -7.30 6.57
CA GLN A 127 -4.42 -6.51 7.67
C GLN A 127 -3.73 -6.74 9.03
N GLU A 128 -2.87 -7.75 9.15
CA GLU A 128 -1.96 -7.89 10.30
C GLU A 128 -1.06 -6.67 10.46
N ASP A 129 -0.70 -6.01 9.35
CA ASP A 129 0.04 -4.76 9.35
C ASP A 129 -0.93 -3.58 9.40
N THR A 130 -0.87 -2.80 10.49
CA THR A 130 -1.76 -1.67 10.71
C THR A 130 -1.54 -0.50 9.76
N ASP A 131 -0.43 -0.50 9.01
CA ASP A 131 -0.13 0.43 7.92
C ASP A 131 -0.67 -0.06 6.57
N ILE A 132 -1.40 -1.18 6.51
CA ILE A 132 -2.05 -1.66 5.29
C ILE A 132 -3.55 -1.68 5.49
N ARG A 133 -4.28 -1.06 4.55
CA ARG A 133 -5.74 -1.15 4.47
C ARG A 133 -6.11 -1.95 3.23
N CYS A 134 -6.59 -3.18 3.43
CA CYS A 134 -7.08 -4.03 2.35
C CYS A 134 -8.58 -3.80 2.14
N VAL A 135 -8.97 -3.50 0.89
CA VAL A 135 -10.36 -3.56 0.42
C VAL A 135 -10.49 -4.82 -0.42
N SER A 136 -11.25 -5.78 0.07
CA SER A 136 -11.42 -7.07 -0.60
C SER A 136 -12.64 -7.07 -1.51
N MET A 137 -12.51 -7.74 -2.64
CA MET A 137 -13.55 -7.91 -3.64
C MET A 137 -13.65 -9.37 -4.05
N THR A 138 -14.86 -9.83 -4.29
CA THR A 138 -15.15 -11.13 -4.85
C THR A 138 -15.91 -11.00 -6.15
N VAL A 139 -15.84 -12.01 -6.99
CA VAL A 139 -16.66 -12.11 -8.20
C VAL A 139 -17.95 -12.89 -7.90
N ASN A 140 -19.05 -12.51 -8.54
CA ASN A 140 -20.31 -13.25 -8.42
C ASN A 140 -20.21 -14.67 -9.04
N ASP A 141 -19.68 -14.75 -10.26
CA ASP A 141 -19.40 -15.98 -11.00
C ASP A 141 -18.28 -15.68 -12.02
N GLN A 142 -17.08 -16.20 -11.77
CA GLN A 142 -15.91 -15.99 -12.62
C GLN A 142 -16.04 -16.62 -14.01
N TYR A 143 -16.96 -17.58 -14.19
CA TYR A 143 -17.19 -18.29 -15.46
C TYR A 143 -18.35 -17.70 -16.27
N ALA A 144 -19.07 -16.73 -15.71
CA ALA A 144 -20.09 -15.98 -16.44
C ALA A 144 -19.47 -15.21 -17.60
N SER A 145 -20.27 -14.94 -18.65
CA SER A 145 -19.83 -14.15 -19.81
C SER A 145 -19.57 -12.67 -19.48
N ARG A 146 -20.09 -12.21 -18.34
CA ARG A 146 -19.90 -10.86 -17.78
C ARG A 146 -19.86 -10.96 -16.25
N PRO A 147 -18.72 -11.40 -15.69
CA PRO A 147 -18.53 -11.42 -14.24
C PRO A 147 -18.64 -9.99 -13.70
N THR A 148 -19.12 -9.85 -12.47
CA THR A 148 -19.18 -8.57 -11.77
C THR A 148 -18.47 -8.70 -10.44
N LEU A 149 -17.58 -7.75 -10.16
CA LEU A 149 -16.88 -7.67 -8.89
C LEU A 149 -17.74 -6.92 -7.87
N GLN A 150 -17.71 -7.38 -6.63
CA GLN A 150 -18.42 -6.79 -5.49
C GLN A 150 -17.47 -6.72 -4.30
N ARG A 151 -17.47 -5.60 -3.57
CA ARG A 151 -16.69 -5.49 -2.33
C ARG A 151 -17.32 -6.36 -1.24
N VAL A 152 -16.47 -6.98 -0.44
CA VAL A 152 -16.91 -7.83 0.68
C VAL A 152 -17.65 -7.00 1.74
N GLU A 153 -17.15 -5.80 2.04
CA GLU A 153 -17.73 -4.93 3.07
C GLU A 153 -18.90 -4.07 2.56
N ASP A 154 -19.03 -3.88 1.25
CA ASP A 154 -20.12 -3.12 0.62
C ASP A 154 -20.47 -3.74 -0.75
N PRO A 155 -21.32 -4.78 -0.80
CA PRO A 155 -21.63 -5.52 -2.02
C PRO A 155 -22.27 -4.69 -3.15
N TYR A 156 -22.75 -3.48 -2.85
CA TYR A 156 -23.29 -2.55 -3.84
C TYR A 156 -22.19 -1.76 -4.58
N ARG A 157 -20.95 -1.85 -4.12
CA ARG A 157 -19.78 -1.25 -4.77
C ARG A 157 -18.94 -2.31 -5.45
N GLY A 158 -18.71 -2.11 -6.75
CA GLY A 158 -17.81 -2.94 -7.53
C GLY A 158 -16.40 -2.36 -7.65
N PHE A 159 -15.71 -2.76 -8.72
CA PHE A 159 -14.41 -2.19 -9.08
C PHE A 159 -14.60 -0.68 -9.30
N PRO A 160 -13.61 0.16 -8.96
CA PRO A 160 -13.73 1.61 -9.13
C PRO A 160 -14.37 2.02 -10.46
N ALA A 161 -15.42 2.84 -10.37
CA ALA A 161 -16.21 3.25 -11.53
C ALA A 161 -15.64 4.49 -12.22
N THR A 162 -14.67 5.15 -11.57
CA THR A 162 -13.94 6.30 -12.10
C THR A 162 -12.44 6.15 -11.85
N ARG A 163 -11.65 6.86 -12.67
CA ARG A 163 -10.20 6.92 -12.53
C ARG A 163 -9.76 7.47 -11.17
N ASP A 164 -10.44 8.49 -10.66
CA ASP A 164 -10.11 9.12 -9.38
C ASP A 164 -10.37 8.16 -8.20
N GLU A 165 -11.44 7.36 -8.26
CA GLU A 165 -11.69 6.32 -7.26
C GLU A 165 -10.60 5.23 -7.29
N LEU A 166 -10.13 4.82 -8.47
CA LEU A 166 -9.04 3.83 -8.57
C LEU A 166 -7.72 4.39 -8.03
N PHE A 167 -7.48 5.68 -8.24
CA PHE A 167 -6.25 6.35 -7.82
C PHE A 167 -6.17 6.62 -6.31
N GLU A 168 -7.23 6.34 -5.56
CA GLU A 168 -7.17 6.26 -4.11
C GLU A 168 -6.46 5.00 -3.62
N PHE A 169 -6.21 4.00 -4.47
CA PHE A 169 -5.48 2.78 -4.12
C PHE A 169 -4.00 2.89 -4.49
N ASP A 170 -3.15 2.28 -3.68
CA ASP A 170 -1.70 2.19 -3.87
C ASP A 170 -1.29 0.93 -4.64
N VAL A 171 -2.00 -0.19 -4.41
CA VAL A 171 -1.71 -1.49 -5.02
C VAL A 171 -3.00 -2.17 -5.44
N VAL A 172 -3.02 -2.77 -6.63
CA VAL A 172 -4.10 -3.63 -7.12
C VAL A 172 -3.60 -5.08 -7.19
N ILE A 173 -4.31 -5.99 -6.52
CA ILE A 173 -4.07 -7.44 -6.56
C ILE A 173 -5.23 -8.10 -7.29
N CYS A 174 -4.93 -8.80 -8.38
CA CYS A 174 -5.89 -9.57 -9.17
C CYS A 174 -5.56 -11.06 -9.06
N SER A 175 -6.43 -11.82 -8.40
CA SER A 175 -6.28 -13.26 -8.16
C SER A 175 -7.48 -14.00 -8.72
N ASP A 176 -7.20 -15.00 -9.55
CA ASP A 176 -8.17 -15.86 -10.22
C ASP A 176 -9.38 -15.14 -10.85
N ILE A 177 -9.15 -14.04 -11.59
CA ILE A 177 -10.22 -13.26 -12.23
C ILE A 177 -9.97 -13.10 -13.73
N SER A 178 -11.01 -13.42 -14.52
CA SER A 178 -11.05 -13.22 -15.97
C SER A 178 -11.09 -11.74 -16.38
N GLN A 179 -10.47 -11.39 -17.51
CA GLN A 179 -10.52 -10.02 -18.06
C GLN A 179 -11.95 -9.52 -18.32
N GLN A 180 -12.92 -10.44 -18.47
CA GLN A 180 -14.32 -10.11 -18.74
C GLN A 180 -14.99 -9.35 -17.58
N ALA A 181 -14.39 -9.35 -16.39
CA ALA A 181 -14.88 -8.61 -15.22
C ALA A 181 -14.63 -7.09 -15.32
N PHE A 182 -13.87 -6.63 -16.32
CA PHE A 182 -13.39 -5.25 -16.42
C PHE A 182 -13.79 -4.59 -17.73
N THR A 183 -14.01 -3.27 -17.68
CA THR A 183 -14.10 -2.45 -18.89
C THR A 183 -12.70 -2.11 -19.40
N GLN A 184 -12.60 -1.75 -20.69
CA GLN A 184 -11.32 -1.29 -21.27
C GLN A 184 -10.78 -0.04 -20.57
N GLU A 185 -11.66 0.85 -20.09
CA GLU A 185 -11.27 2.02 -19.32
C GLU A 185 -10.66 1.65 -17.98
N GLN A 186 -11.28 0.72 -17.24
CA GLN A 186 -10.74 0.24 -15.96
C GLN A 186 -9.37 -0.42 -16.14
N ILE A 187 -9.20 -1.23 -17.19
CA ILE A 187 -7.91 -1.83 -17.54
C ILE A 187 -6.87 -0.72 -17.78
N ALA A 188 -7.20 0.30 -18.59
CA ALA A 188 -6.31 1.41 -18.89
C ALA A 188 -5.98 2.28 -17.65
N TRP A 189 -6.93 2.51 -16.75
CA TRP A 189 -6.67 3.28 -15.53
C TRP A 189 -5.73 2.55 -14.58
N THR A 190 -5.79 1.21 -14.48
CA THR A 190 -4.81 0.44 -13.69
C THR A 190 -3.40 0.56 -14.27
N VAL A 191 -3.26 0.57 -15.61
CA VAL A 191 -1.96 0.85 -16.24
C VAL A 191 -1.45 2.22 -15.83
N ASP A 192 -2.29 3.25 -15.88
CA ASP A 192 -1.92 4.59 -15.45
C ASP A 192 -1.54 4.66 -13.97
N LEU A 193 -2.26 3.94 -13.11
CA LEU A 193 -1.96 3.86 -11.68
C LEU A 193 -0.52 3.39 -11.46
N VAL A 194 -0.13 2.31 -12.14
CA VAL A 194 1.24 1.76 -12.02
C VAL A 194 2.25 2.68 -12.70
N ALA A 195 2.07 2.95 -14.00
CA ALA A 195 3.06 3.62 -14.82
C ALA A 195 3.30 5.09 -14.41
N ASN A 196 2.22 5.82 -14.12
CA ASN A 196 2.26 7.27 -13.97
C ASN A 196 2.14 7.73 -12.51
N ARG A 197 1.52 6.94 -11.63
CA ARG A 197 1.40 7.30 -10.20
C ARG A 197 2.37 6.53 -9.30
N GLY A 198 3.01 5.48 -9.81
CA GLY A 198 3.93 4.65 -9.05
C GLY A 198 3.23 3.62 -8.16
N GLY A 199 1.98 3.29 -8.46
CA GLY A 199 1.26 2.22 -7.79
C GLY A 199 1.83 0.84 -8.11
N GLY A 200 1.38 -0.16 -7.36
CA GLY A 200 1.74 -1.56 -7.55
C GLY A 200 0.66 -2.35 -8.28
N PHE A 201 1.06 -3.37 -9.04
CA PHE A 201 0.13 -4.35 -9.59
C PHE A 201 0.64 -5.77 -9.35
N VAL A 202 -0.26 -6.62 -8.87
CA VAL A 202 0.02 -8.01 -8.53
C VAL A 202 -0.98 -8.88 -9.28
N MET A 203 -0.49 -9.88 -10.01
CA MET A 203 -1.33 -10.94 -10.58
C MET A 203 -1.02 -12.29 -9.94
N VAL A 204 -2.06 -12.97 -9.49
CA VAL A 204 -1.98 -14.32 -8.90
C VAL A 204 -2.68 -15.30 -9.83
N GLY A 205 -2.11 -16.48 -9.98
CA GLY A 205 -2.61 -17.55 -10.82
C GLY A 205 -3.89 -18.17 -10.30
N GLY A 206 -4.46 -19.01 -11.14
CA GLY A 206 -5.75 -19.63 -10.93
C GLY A 206 -6.38 -20.06 -12.25
N HIS A 207 -7.53 -20.71 -12.18
CA HIS A 207 -8.24 -21.27 -13.34
C HIS A 207 -8.65 -20.21 -14.38
N THR A 208 -8.79 -18.96 -13.94
CA THR A 208 -9.22 -17.80 -14.72
C THR A 208 -8.23 -16.64 -14.69
N SER A 209 -6.96 -16.91 -14.37
CA SER A 209 -5.85 -15.96 -14.47
C SER A 209 -5.00 -16.15 -15.73
N PHE A 210 -4.09 -15.20 -16.00
CA PHE A 210 -3.17 -15.20 -17.14
C PHE A 210 -3.87 -15.53 -18.48
N GLY A 211 -3.29 -16.43 -19.28
CA GLY A 211 -3.85 -16.85 -20.56
C GLY A 211 -5.25 -17.47 -20.41
N SER A 212 -5.50 -18.25 -19.35
CA SER A 212 -6.82 -18.84 -19.08
C SER A 212 -7.89 -17.78 -18.80
N GLY A 213 -7.50 -16.68 -18.14
CA GLY A 213 -8.30 -15.48 -17.93
C GLY A 213 -8.46 -14.57 -19.15
N GLY A 214 -7.77 -14.89 -20.25
CA GLY A 214 -7.73 -14.07 -21.45
C GLY A 214 -7.00 -12.75 -21.26
N TRP A 215 -6.00 -12.69 -20.38
CA TRP A 215 -5.20 -11.48 -20.16
C TRP A 215 -4.17 -11.23 -21.27
N ASP A 216 -3.92 -12.21 -22.14
CA ASP A 216 -3.14 -12.01 -23.35
C ASP A 216 -3.80 -10.96 -24.24
N ARG A 217 -2.99 -10.10 -24.87
CA ARG A 217 -3.44 -9.01 -25.76
C ARG A 217 -4.33 -7.97 -25.08
N THR A 218 -4.28 -7.89 -23.74
CA THR A 218 -4.91 -6.80 -22.98
C THR A 218 -3.85 -5.77 -22.58
N ALA A 219 -4.29 -4.56 -22.21
CA ALA A 219 -3.36 -3.57 -21.68
C ALA A 219 -2.77 -3.95 -20.31
N TRP A 220 -3.26 -4.98 -19.60
CA TRP A 220 -2.60 -5.52 -18.42
C TRP A 220 -1.47 -6.50 -18.75
N GLU A 221 -1.43 -7.04 -19.97
CA GLU A 221 -0.33 -7.91 -20.39
C GLU A 221 1.02 -7.23 -20.15
N GLN A 222 1.17 -5.93 -20.46
CA GLN A 222 2.41 -5.19 -20.21
C GLN A 222 2.79 -5.05 -18.73
N LEU A 223 1.82 -5.13 -17.81
CA LEU A 223 2.04 -5.09 -16.36
C LEU A 223 2.51 -6.44 -15.84
N ILE A 224 2.16 -7.54 -16.51
CA ILE A 224 2.49 -8.89 -16.08
C ILE A 224 3.95 -9.21 -16.49
N PRO A 225 4.84 -9.63 -15.56
CA PRO A 225 6.26 -9.95 -15.82
C PRO A 225 6.51 -11.23 -16.62
N PHE A 226 5.46 -11.78 -17.21
CA PHE A 226 5.46 -12.99 -18.00
C PHE A 226 4.88 -12.73 -19.38
N ASP A 227 5.44 -13.37 -20.40
CA ASP A 227 4.76 -13.57 -21.67
C ASP A 227 3.88 -14.82 -21.56
N MET A 228 2.61 -14.72 -21.92
CA MET A 228 1.68 -15.85 -21.90
C MET A 228 1.76 -16.63 -23.22
N SER A 229 1.51 -17.94 -23.18
CA SER A 229 1.60 -18.82 -24.37
C SER A 229 0.47 -18.60 -25.40
N GLY A 230 -0.51 -17.73 -25.10
CA GLY A 230 -1.69 -17.49 -25.92
C GLY A 230 -2.67 -18.68 -25.96
N GLN A 231 -2.36 -19.79 -25.28
CA GLN A 231 -3.28 -20.90 -25.06
C GLN A 231 -3.89 -20.78 -23.66
N ARG A 232 -5.21 -21.01 -23.55
CA ARG A 232 -5.92 -21.03 -22.26
C ARG A 232 -5.61 -22.32 -21.51
N GLN A 233 -4.43 -22.38 -20.90
CA GLN A 233 -3.92 -23.61 -20.29
C GLN A 233 -3.33 -23.35 -18.91
N TYR A 234 -3.60 -24.31 -18.04
CA TYR A 234 -2.97 -24.52 -16.74
C TYR A 234 -2.65 -26.01 -16.63
N VAL A 235 -1.74 -26.33 -15.72
CA VAL A 235 -1.30 -27.69 -15.42
C VAL A 235 -1.54 -27.97 -13.95
N GLY A 236 -2.03 -29.17 -13.64
CA GLY A 236 -2.31 -29.64 -12.28
C GLY A 236 -1.26 -30.61 -11.76
N ASP A 237 0.01 -30.24 -11.90
CA ASP A 237 1.14 -31.05 -11.45
C ASP A 237 1.68 -30.50 -10.12
N THR A 238 2.19 -31.40 -9.27
CA THR A 238 2.79 -31.02 -7.99
C THR A 238 4.26 -30.65 -8.19
N PHE A 239 4.68 -29.51 -7.65
CA PHE A 239 6.06 -29.05 -7.70
C PHE A 239 6.43 -28.24 -6.46
N HIS A 240 7.73 -28.16 -6.16
CA HIS A 240 8.26 -27.16 -5.24
C HIS A 240 8.84 -25.99 -6.03
N VAL A 241 8.98 -24.85 -5.35
CA VAL A 241 9.63 -23.68 -5.96
C VAL A 241 11.09 -23.65 -5.53
N VAL A 242 11.97 -23.50 -6.52
CA VAL A 242 13.38 -23.18 -6.33
C VAL A 242 13.55 -21.68 -6.55
N ILE A 243 14.15 -21.01 -5.56
CA ILE A 243 14.50 -19.59 -5.66
C ILE A 243 15.93 -19.49 -6.22
N PRO A 244 16.14 -18.80 -7.36
CA PRO A 244 17.47 -18.55 -7.88
C PRO A 244 18.37 -17.84 -6.85
N ALA A 245 19.66 -18.20 -6.81
CA ALA A 245 20.58 -17.69 -5.79
C ALA A 245 20.72 -16.16 -5.81
N ASP A 246 20.66 -15.54 -6.97
CA ASP A 246 20.67 -14.08 -7.15
C ASP A 246 19.35 -13.42 -6.73
N ALA A 247 18.24 -14.16 -6.79
CA ALA A 247 16.94 -13.71 -6.34
C ALA A 247 16.76 -13.77 -4.81
N GLU A 248 17.50 -14.60 -4.07
CA GLU A 248 17.33 -14.75 -2.61
C GLU A 248 17.45 -13.43 -1.83
N SER A 249 18.23 -12.47 -2.33
CA SER A 249 18.37 -11.14 -1.73
C SER A 249 17.20 -10.18 -1.97
N HIS A 250 16.26 -10.56 -2.84
CA HIS A 250 15.13 -9.72 -3.21
C HIS A 250 14.23 -9.45 -2.00
N PRO A 251 13.76 -8.21 -1.76
CA PRO A 251 13.04 -7.85 -0.53
C PRO A 251 11.78 -8.68 -0.23
N ILE A 252 11.16 -9.27 -1.25
CA ILE A 252 10.00 -10.14 -1.05
C ILE A 252 10.33 -11.40 -0.25
N TRP A 253 11.57 -11.89 -0.38
CA TRP A 253 12.06 -13.11 0.27
C TRP A 253 12.68 -12.87 1.64
N GLN A 254 12.66 -11.63 2.14
CA GLN A 254 13.12 -11.28 3.49
C GLN A 254 12.01 -11.55 4.53
N LEU A 255 11.83 -12.82 4.86
CA LEU A 255 10.82 -13.29 5.81
C LEU A 255 11.29 -13.14 7.26
N LEU A 256 12.59 -13.36 7.48
CA LEU A 256 13.26 -13.29 8.78
C LEU A 256 14.55 -12.48 8.66
N ASP A 257 14.96 -11.84 9.75
CA ASP A 257 16.16 -10.97 9.76
C ASP A 257 17.46 -11.79 9.70
N ASP A 258 17.49 -12.95 10.35
CA ASP A 258 18.66 -13.84 10.29
C ASP A 258 18.72 -14.55 8.93
N PRO A 259 19.79 -14.38 8.14
CA PRO A 259 19.86 -14.95 6.79
C PRO A 259 19.79 -16.48 6.75
N ALA A 260 20.35 -17.16 7.75
CA ALA A 260 20.36 -18.63 7.79
C ALA A 260 18.96 -19.18 8.12
N GLN A 261 18.27 -18.59 9.09
CA GLN A 261 16.88 -18.92 9.39
C GLN A 261 15.95 -18.55 8.23
N ASN A 262 16.18 -17.41 7.58
CA ASN A 262 15.42 -17.01 6.40
C ASN A 262 15.55 -18.05 5.28
N ARG A 263 16.78 -18.52 5.02
CA ARG A 263 17.01 -19.55 4.00
C ARG A 263 16.27 -20.85 4.33
N GLN A 264 16.27 -21.27 5.59
CA GLN A 264 15.51 -22.43 6.04
C GLN A 264 14.00 -22.23 5.92
N ALA A 265 13.49 -21.01 6.14
CA ALA A 265 12.07 -20.69 5.94
C ALA A 265 11.67 -20.80 4.46
N LEU A 266 12.55 -20.34 3.55
CA LEU A 266 12.36 -20.48 2.11
C LEU A 266 12.41 -21.96 1.66
N ASP A 267 13.34 -22.76 2.19
CA ASP A 267 13.42 -24.21 1.92
C ASP A 267 12.18 -24.99 2.36
N ARG A 268 11.44 -24.45 3.33
CA ARG A 268 10.19 -25.04 3.86
C ARG A 268 8.95 -24.53 3.14
N MET A 269 9.08 -23.81 2.02
CA MET A 269 7.94 -23.44 1.20
C MET A 269 7.20 -24.71 0.75
N PRO A 270 5.89 -24.82 1.01
CA PRO A 270 5.11 -25.99 0.61
C PRO A 270 5.10 -26.19 -0.90
N ALA A 271 4.82 -27.43 -1.31
CA ALA A 271 4.56 -27.72 -2.72
C ALA A 271 3.27 -27.03 -3.19
N PHE A 272 3.24 -26.66 -4.46
CA PHE A 272 2.04 -26.22 -5.16
C PHE A 272 1.47 -27.36 -5.99
N LEU A 273 0.16 -27.31 -6.25
CA LEU A 273 -0.58 -28.38 -6.94
C LEU A 273 -1.00 -28.01 -8.38
N GLY A 274 -0.50 -26.88 -8.88
CA GLY A 274 -0.77 -26.44 -10.24
C GLY A 274 -0.23 -25.05 -10.53
N THR A 275 -0.24 -24.69 -11.82
CA THR A 275 0.21 -23.39 -12.30
C THR A 275 -0.43 -23.08 -13.65
N ASN A 276 -0.64 -21.80 -13.93
CA ASN A 276 -0.87 -21.32 -15.29
C ASN A 276 0.37 -21.54 -16.16
N LEU A 277 0.15 -21.76 -17.46
CA LEU A 277 1.26 -21.86 -18.42
C LEU A 277 1.81 -20.49 -18.79
N ILE A 278 3.12 -20.34 -18.58
CA ILE A 278 3.89 -19.16 -18.95
C ILE A 278 4.82 -19.52 -20.10
N ALA A 279 4.92 -18.66 -21.12
CA ALA A 279 5.82 -18.89 -22.24
C ALA A 279 7.27 -18.55 -21.88
N ARG A 280 7.48 -17.42 -21.18
CA ARG A 280 8.77 -17.00 -20.65
C ARG A 280 8.62 -15.81 -19.69
N VAL A 281 9.66 -15.57 -18.89
CA VAL A 281 9.87 -14.30 -18.20
C VAL A 281 10.20 -13.21 -19.21
N LYS A 282 9.65 -12.00 -19.01
CA LYS A 282 9.95 -10.86 -19.88
C LYS A 282 11.40 -10.38 -19.70
N PRO A 283 12.04 -9.80 -20.73
CA PRO A 283 13.45 -9.37 -20.65
C PRO A 283 13.76 -8.36 -19.54
N ALA A 284 12.78 -7.54 -19.12
CA ALA A 284 12.93 -6.55 -18.06
C ALA A 284 12.52 -7.06 -16.66
N ALA A 285 12.06 -8.31 -16.57
CA ALA A 285 11.61 -8.92 -15.34
C ALA A 285 12.73 -9.74 -14.69
N THR A 286 12.70 -9.78 -13.36
CA THR A 286 13.53 -10.64 -12.52
C THR A 286 12.74 -11.91 -12.23
N LEU A 287 13.32 -13.07 -12.55
CA LEU A 287 12.81 -14.37 -12.10
C LEU A 287 13.08 -14.51 -10.61
N LEU A 288 12.06 -14.86 -9.85
CA LEU A 288 12.13 -14.95 -8.39
C LEU A 288 11.88 -16.36 -7.87
N GLY A 289 11.40 -17.25 -8.73
CA GLY A 289 11.23 -18.65 -8.42
C GLY A 289 10.71 -19.42 -9.63
N GLU A 290 11.13 -20.66 -9.74
CA GLU A 290 10.76 -21.59 -10.81
C GLU A 290 10.48 -22.97 -10.23
N THR A 291 9.89 -23.87 -11.02
CA THR A 291 9.63 -25.24 -10.57
C THR A 291 10.93 -25.99 -10.28
N ASP A 292 10.92 -26.93 -9.33
CA ASP A 292 12.08 -27.78 -8.98
C ASP A 292 12.42 -28.83 -10.05
N HIS A 293 11.53 -29.02 -11.01
CA HIS A 293 11.72 -29.92 -12.14
C HIS A 293 10.94 -29.43 -13.37
N SER A 294 11.25 -30.01 -14.53
CA SER A 294 10.48 -29.77 -15.75
C SER A 294 9.10 -30.40 -15.63
N LEU A 295 8.06 -29.62 -15.90
CA LEU A 295 6.69 -30.12 -15.84
C LEU A 295 6.36 -30.95 -17.11
N PRO A 296 5.89 -32.21 -16.99
CA PRO A 296 5.69 -33.13 -18.11
C PRO A 296 4.95 -32.57 -19.33
N GLN A 297 3.89 -31.77 -19.15
CA GLN A 297 3.08 -31.25 -20.26
C GLN A 297 3.73 -30.06 -20.96
N ILE A 298 4.73 -29.42 -20.33
CA ILE A 298 5.50 -28.31 -20.91
C ILE A 298 6.83 -28.82 -21.47
N GLY A 299 7.44 -29.81 -20.82
CA GLY A 299 8.76 -30.33 -21.15
C GLY A 299 9.91 -29.41 -20.71
N ASP A 300 9.64 -28.41 -19.86
CA ASP A 300 10.62 -27.46 -19.34
C ASP A 300 10.27 -27.02 -17.91
N VAL A 301 11.23 -26.38 -17.24
CA VAL A 301 11.05 -25.75 -15.93
C VAL A 301 10.15 -24.51 -16.11
N MET A 302 9.13 -24.38 -15.26
CA MET A 302 8.15 -23.30 -15.39
C MET A 302 8.53 -22.13 -14.46
N PRO A 303 8.63 -20.89 -14.97
CA PRO A 303 8.76 -19.73 -14.09
C PRO A 303 7.48 -19.56 -13.26
N VAL A 304 7.64 -19.45 -11.95
CA VAL A 304 6.53 -19.38 -10.98
C VAL A 304 6.36 -17.96 -10.45
N PHE A 305 7.45 -17.31 -10.07
CA PHE A 305 7.43 -15.97 -9.51
C PHE A 305 8.29 -15.02 -10.34
N ALA A 306 7.76 -13.84 -10.66
CA ALA A 306 8.56 -12.80 -11.27
C ALA A 306 8.09 -11.41 -10.88
N ALA A 307 9.02 -10.46 -11.01
CA ALA A 307 8.84 -9.08 -10.64
C ALA A 307 9.45 -8.17 -11.72
N GLN A 308 8.89 -6.99 -11.94
CA GLN A 308 9.52 -5.99 -12.79
C GLN A 308 9.21 -4.56 -12.34
N PRO A 309 10.09 -3.59 -12.63
CA PRO A 309 9.68 -2.20 -12.69
C PRO A 309 8.74 -1.98 -13.89
N PHE A 310 7.79 -1.05 -13.73
CA PHE A 310 6.93 -0.60 -14.82
C PHE A 310 6.57 0.88 -14.67
N GLY A 311 7.10 1.72 -15.55
CA GLY A 311 7.02 3.18 -15.42
C GLY A 311 7.59 3.64 -14.09
N ARG A 312 6.77 4.30 -13.27
CA ARG A 312 7.13 4.75 -11.91
C ARG A 312 6.82 3.72 -10.83
N GLY A 313 6.13 2.63 -11.16
CA GLY A 313 5.66 1.61 -10.23
C GLY A 313 6.40 0.29 -10.42
N ARG A 314 5.88 -0.75 -9.77
CA ARG A 314 6.42 -2.11 -9.86
C ARG A 314 5.29 -3.12 -9.93
N THR A 315 5.58 -4.24 -10.55
CA THR A 315 4.61 -5.32 -10.71
C THR A 315 5.22 -6.64 -10.32
N PHE A 316 4.36 -7.52 -9.81
CA PHE A 316 4.71 -8.87 -9.42
C PHE A 316 3.67 -9.84 -9.99
N ALA A 317 4.11 -11.04 -10.35
CA ALA A 317 3.19 -12.12 -10.66
C ALA A 317 3.65 -13.45 -10.09
N MET A 318 2.65 -14.24 -9.68
CA MET A 318 2.77 -15.64 -9.31
C MET A 318 1.90 -16.44 -10.28
N SER A 319 2.46 -17.39 -11.02
CA SER A 319 1.71 -18.22 -11.99
C SER A 319 0.91 -19.35 -11.33
N THR A 320 1.24 -19.70 -10.10
CA THR A 320 0.43 -20.57 -9.24
C THR A 320 -0.58 -19.75 -8.42
N ASP A 321 -1.33 -20.40 -7.54
CA ASP A 321 -2.45 -19.82 -6.78
C ASP A 321 -2.08 -19.70 -5.29
N THR A 322 -2.81 -18.85 -4.56
CA THR A 322 -2.82 -18.83 -3.09
C THR A 322 -3.84 -19.77 -2.48
N THR A 323 -4.89 -20.14 -3.19
CA THR A 323 -6.12 -20.71 -2.60
C THR A 323 -6.15 -22.23 -2.49
N VAL A 324 -7.25 -22.79 -1.96
CA VAL A 324 -7.54 -24.23 -1.77
C VAL A 324 -7.22 -25.14 -2.96
N TYR A 325 -7.15 -24.62 -4.19
CA TYR A 325 -6.81 -25.42 -5.36
C TYR A 325 -5.32 -25.69 -5.48
N TRP A 326 -4.53 -24.69 -5.91
CA TRP A 326 -3.12 -24.91 -6.21
C TRP A 326 -2.19 -24.50 -5.07
N GLY A 327 -2.66 -23.64 -4.15
CA GLY A 327 -1.87 -23.04 -3.07
C GLY A 327 -2.31 -23.42 -1.65
N ARG A 328 -3.17 -24.43 -1.47
CA ARG A 328 -3.80 -24.74 -0.17
C ARG A 328 -2.81 -24.83 1.00
N ASP A 329 -1.66 -25.45 0.77
CA ASP A 329 -0.65 -25.69 1.80
C ASP A 329 0.23 -24.44 1.96
N PHE A 330 0.42 -23.67 0.88
CA PHE A 330 1.08 -22.37 0.91
C PHE A 330 0.35 -21.35 1.79
N GLU A 331 -0.98 -21.23 1.70
CA GLU A 331 -1.76 -20.29 2.53
C GLU A 331 -1.99 -20.74 3.98
N SER A 332 -1.99 -22.04 4.24
CA SER A 332 -2.35 -22.59 5.56
C SER A 332 -1.17 -23.14 6.36
N GLN A 333 -0.11 -23.62 5.71
CA GLN A 333 0.97 -24.35 6.38
C GLN A 333 2.33 -23.63 6.39
N TRP A 334 2.59 -22.68 5.48
CA TRP A 334 3.91 -22.06 5.35
C TRP A 334 4.24 -21.13 6.53
N GLY A 335 4.96 -21.68 7.51
CA GLY A 335 5.16 -21.04 8.81
C GLY A 335 5.12 -22.02 9.98
N GLU A 336 5.44 -23.30 9.75
CA GLU A 336 5.28 -24.36 10.77
C GLU A 336 3.80 -24.56 11.19
N GLY A 337 2.87 -24.36 10.26
CA GLY A 337 1.43 -24.62 10.46
C GLY A 337 0.58 -23.42 10.92
N ASP A 338 1.19 -22.24 11.13
CA ASP A 338 0.47 -21.01 11.52
C ASP A 338 0.44 -19.92 10.45
N ASN A 339 0.96 -20.25 9.26
CA ASN A 339 1.12 -19.45 8.06
C ASN A 339 1.90 -18.12 8.18
N ARG A 340 2.71 -17.92 9.23
CA ARG A 340 3.45 -16.66 9.43
C ARG A 340 4.34 -16.25 8.26
N TYR A 341 4.93 -17.21 7.54
CA TYR A 341 5.79 -16.91 6.38
C TYR A 341 4.97 -16.48 5.18
N PHE A 342 3.81 -17.11 4.93
CA PHE A 342 2.83 -16.63 3.95
C PHE A 342 2.39 -15.19 4.25
N ARG A 343 2.07 -14.90 5.53
CA ARG A 343 1.62 -13.55 5.91
C ARG A 343 2.71 -12.50 5.66
N LYS A 344 3.94 -12.77 6.10
CA LYS A 344 5.10 -11.89 5.89
C LYS A 344 5.41 -11.71 4.40
N PHE A 345 5.37 -12.79 3.61
CA PHE A 345 5.58 -12.73 2.16
C PHE A 345 4.62 -11.75 1.47
N TRP A 346 3.32 -11.84 1.74
CA TRP A 346 2.34 -10.95 1.10
C TRP A 346 2.50 -9.48 1.50
N ARG A 347 2.85 -9.22 2.77
CA ARG A 347 3.21 -7.86 3.21
C ARG A 347 4.44 -7.34 2.48
N ASN A 348 5.47 -8.17 2.31
CA ASN A 348 6.67 -7.78 1.57
C ASN A 348 6.36 -7.52 0.09
N VAL A 349 5.52 -8.35 -0.56
CA VAL A 349 5.08 -8.14 -1.95
C VAL A 349 4.36 -6.80 -2.12
N VAL A 350 3.41 -6.49 -1.24
CA VAL A 350 2.65 -5.23 -1.30
C VAL A 350 3.56 -4.02 -1.06
N ARG A 351 4.39 -4.07 0.00
CA ARG A 351 5.34 -2.99 0.30
C ARG A 351 6.35 -2.82 -0.82
N TRP A 352 6.80 -3.91 -1.44
CA TRP A 352 7.75 -3.85 -2.54
C TRP A 352 7.16 -3.28 -3.83
N SER A 353 5.88 -3.54 -4.10
CA SER A 353 5.22 -3.15 -5.34
C SER A 353 4.96 -1.63 -5.44
N ARG A 354 4.97 -0.91 -4.32
CA ARG A 354 4.72 0.54 -4.26
C ARG A 354 6.02 1.35 -4.28
N TRP A 355 6.06 2.42 -5.08
CA TRP A 355 7.21 3.35 -5.15
C TRP A 355 6.86 4.80 -4.73
N PRO A 356 7.68 5.54 -3.96
CA PRO A 356 8.98 5.13 -3.42
C PRO A 356 8.81 4.04 -2.37
N PHE A 357 9.79 3.13 -2.34
CA PHE A 357 10.00 2.30 -1.17
C PHE A 357 10.06 3.25 0.04
N PRO A 358 9.29 3.01 1.12
CA PRO A 358 9.56 3.69 2.38
C PRO A 358 11.05 3.52 2.70
N SER A 359 11.71 4.57 3.17
CA SER A 359 13.12 4.49 3.58
C SER A 359 13.33 3.33 4.56
N ALA A 360 14.56 2.80 4.60
CA ALA A 360 14.94 1.62 5.36
C ALA A 360 14.49 1.64 6.85
N ASP A 361 14.20 2.81 7.40
CA ASP A 361 13.69 3.02 8.77
C ASP A 361 12.38 2.27 9.08
N PHE A 362 11.60 1.88 8.08
CA PHE A 362 10.36 1.11 8.27
C PHE A 362 10.56 -0.37 8.57
N PHE A 363 11.74 -0.94 8.26
CA PHE A 363 12.02 -2.34 8.50
C PHE A 363 12.64 -2.58 9.89
N PHE A 364 12.92 -1.52 10.66
CA PHE A 364 13.61 -1.60 11.95
C PHE A 364 12.73 -1.40 13.19
N ASN A 365 11.42 -1.21 13.04
CA ASN A 365 10.50 -1.07 14.16
C ASN A 365 9.53 -2.26 14.21
N ASP A 366 10.02 -3.39 14.72
CA ASP A 366 9.19 -4.40 15.41
C ASP A 366 10.11 -5.13 16.39
N THR A 367 10.09 -4.69 17.66
CA THR A 367 10.61 -5.43 18.83
C THR A 367 9.46 -5.83 19.72
#